data_AF-A0A1E5PG44-F1
#
_entry.id   AF-A0A1E5PG44-F1
#
_cell.length_a   1.000
_cell.length_b   1.000
_cell.length_c   1.000
_cell.angle_alpha   90.00
_cell.angle_beta   90.00
_cell.angle_gamma   90.00
#
_symmetry.space_group_name_H-M   'P 1'
#
loop_
_entity.id
_entity.type
_entity.pdbx_description
1 polymer ?
#
loop_
_entity_poly.entity_id
_entity_poly.type
_entity_poly.pdbx_seq_one_letter_code
_entity_poly.pdbx_strand_id
1 'polypeptide(L)'
;MVTINDSNITYYVDGQEFGRDDARYLPERPMSINFNQWLIDLAGQTSTTPRAYDQKVDYVLHVKDQVLTPAQVAAKIAAYRTAGTTFEDTVPAGQ
;
A
#
# COMPACT_ATOMS: atom_id res chain seq x y z
N MET A 1 -4.13 -2.21 -3.18
CA MET A 1 -4.59 -2.27 -1.76
C MET A 1 -4.23 -3.63 -1.19
N VAL A 2 -3.91 -3.71 0.09
CA VAL A 2 -3.64 -4.97 0.78
C VAL A 2 -4.49 -5.01 2.04
N THR A 3 -5.15 -6.14 2.30
CA THR A 3 -5.89 -6.39 3.54
C THR A 3 -5.32 -7.60 4.25
N ILE A 4 -5.25 -7.53 5.56
CA ILE A 4 -4.75 -8.61 6.41
C ILE A 4 -5.81 -8.88 7.47
N ASN A 5 -6.19 -10.15 7.62
CA ASN A 5 -7.00 -10.63 8.73
C ASN A 5 -6.31 -11.83 9.41
N ASP A 6 -6.97 -12.46 10.36
CA ASP A 6 -6.42 -13.57 11.14
C ASP A 6 -6.16 -14.85 10.33
N SER A 7 -6.49 -14.88 9.04
CA SER A 7 -6.42 -16.09 8.21
C SER A 7 -5.73 -15.90 6.87
N ASN A 8 -5.64 -14.67 6.34
CA ASN A 8 -5.03 -14.42 5.04
C ASN A 8 -4.59 -12.97 4.83
N ILE A 9 -3.70 -12.82 3.85
CA ILE A 9 -3.38 -11.55 3.20
C ILE A 9 -4.05 -11.56 1.83
N THR A 10 -4.87 -10.57 1.51
CA THR A 10 -5.48 -10.42 0.18
C THR A 10 -4.93 -9.18 -0.52
N TYR A 11 -4.51 -9.35 -1.77
CA TYR A 11 -3.94 -8.31 -2.61
C TYR A 11 -4.93 -7.85 -3.67
N TYR A 12 -5.04 -6.54 -3.85
CA TYR A 12 -5.93 -5.93 -4.84
C TYR A 12 -5.19 -4.99 -5.77
N VAL A 13 -5.46 -5.10 -7.07
CA VAL A 13 -5.03 -4.18 -8.13
C VAL A 13 -6.28 -3.62 -8.79
N ASP A 14 -6.37 -2.30 -8.93
CA ASP A 14 -7.54 -1.61 -9.51
C ASP A 14 -8.89 -2.02 -8.90
N GLY A 15 -8.88 -2.32 -7.60
CA GLY A 15 -10.06 -2.75 -6.85
C GLY A 15 -10.49 -4.20 -7.05
N GLN A 16 -9.76 -4.99 -7.84
CA GLN A 16 -10.01 -6.42 -8.06
C GLN A 16 -9.02 -7.27 -7.27
N GLU A 17 -9.48 -8.40 -6.73
CA GLU A 17 -8.60 -9.37 -6.06
C GLU A 17 -7.62 -9.95 -7.09
N PHE A 18 -6.33 -9.81 -6.81
CA PHE A 18 -5.23 -10.30 -7.64
C PHE A 18 -4.63 -11.59 -7.09
N GLY A 19 -4.64 -11.77 -5.77
CA GLY A 19 -4.09 -12.96 -5.12
C GLY A 19 -4.28 -12.96 -3.61
N ARG A 20 -3.95 -14.11 -3.00
CA ARG A 20 -4.06 -14.35 -1.57
C ARG A 20 -2.92 -15.22 -1.06
N ASP A 21 -2.40 -14.86 0.11
CA ASP A 21 -1.52 -15.70 0.93
C ASP A 21 -2.29 -16.22 2.16
N ASP A 22 -2.01 -17.45 2.57
CA ASP A 22 -2.67 -18.06 3.74
C ASP A 22 -2.05 -17.62 5.08
N ALA A 23 -2.59 -18.15 6.18
CA ALA A 23 -2.22 -17.80 7.54
C ALA A 23 -0.72 -17.98 7.85
N ARG A 24 0.02 -18.81 7.10
CA ARG A 24 1.46 -19.05 7.33
C ARG A 24 2.32 -17.83 7.05
N TYR A 25 1.79 -16.85 6.32
CA TYR A 25 2.51 -15.65 5.89
C TYR A 25 2.08 -14.38 6.61
N LEU A 26 1.22 -14.49 7.63
CA LEU A 26 0.78 -13.34 8.40
C LEU A 26 1.96 -12.66 9.11
N PRO A 27 2.01 -11.31 9.18
CA PRO A 27 3.04 -10.62 9.93
C PRO A 27 3.00 -10.96 11.42
N GLU A 28 4.13 -11.37 11.98
CA GLU A 28 4.25 -11.74 13.40
C GLU A 28 4.53 -10.55 14.33
N ARG A 29 4.75 -9.36 13.75
CA ARG A 29 5.11 -8.12 14.46
C ARG A 29 4.61 -6.89 13.72
N PRO A 30 4.56 -5.71 14.36
CA PRO A 30 4.26 -4.45 13.67
C PRO A 30 5.17 -4.22 12.45
N MET A 31 4.56 -3.81 11.34
CA MET A 31 5.22 -3.59 10.05
C MET A 31 5.34 -2.11 9.73
N SER A 32 6.34 -1.73 8.92
CA SER A 32 6.44 -0.38 8.35
C SER A 32 5.92 -0.34 6.91
N ILE A 33 5.29 0.77 6.53
CA ILE A 33 4.95 1.07 5.14
C ILE A 33 6.12 1.83 4.53
N ASN A 34 6.67 1.31 3.43
CA ASN A 34 7.83 1.90 2.78
C ASN A 34 7.57 2.08 1.29
N PHE A 35 8.00 3.22 0.76
CA PHE A 35 7.95 3.57 -0.65
C PHE A 35 9.39 3.76 -1.12
N ASN A 36 9.94 2.74 -1.77
CA ASN A 36 11.34 2.74 -2.20
C ASN A 36 11.44 2.47 -3.69
N GLN A 37 12.34 3.18 -4.37
CA GLN A 37 12.69 2.91 -5.75
C GLN A 37 14.08 2.29 -5.83
N TRP A 38 14.13 0.97 -6.02
CA TRP A 38 15.38 0.23 -6.20
C TRP A 38 15.62 -0.02 -7.68
N LEU A 39 16.78 0.40 -8.18
CA LEU A 39 17.20 0.15 -9.56
C LEU A 39 18.15 -1.04 -9.56
N ILE A 40 17.66 -2.17 -10.05
CA ILE A 40 18.41 -3.41 -10.19
C ILE A 40 18.58 -3.73 -11.66
N ASP A 41 19.80 -4.11 -12.04
CA ASP A 41 20.12 -4.59 -13.38
C ASP A 41 20.24 -6.11 -13.40
N LEU A 42 19.11 -6.81 -13.56
CA LEU A 42 19.07 -8.29 -13.55
C LEU A 42 19.61 -8.93 -14.82
N ALA A 43 19.52 -8.24 -15.97
CA ALA A 43 19.83 -8.80 -17.28
C ALA A 43 20.87 -8.00 -18.08
N GLY A 44 21.35 -6.87 -17.55
CA GLY A 44 22.22 -5.93 -18.25
C GLY A 44 21.41 -4.82 -18.93
N GLN A 45 21.65 -3.55 -18.55
CA GLN A 45 21.13 -2.39 -19.26
C GLN A 45 22.06 -2.00 -20.40
N THR A 46 21.68 -2.33 -21.64
CA THR A 46 22.51 -2.05 -22.83
C THR A 46 22.28 -0.66 -23.43
N SER A 47 21.17 0.00 -23.10
CA SER A 47 20.88 1.34 -23.61
C SER A 47 21.75 2.38 -22.90
N THR A 48 22.36 3.27 -23.67
CA THR A 48 23.10 4.43 -23.18
C THR A 48 22.24 5.69 -23.05
N THR A 49 20.94 5.59 -23.36
CA THR A 49 20.02 6.72 -23.25
C THR A 49 19.74 7.02 -21.76
N PRO A 50 19.87 8.29 -21.31
CA PRO A 50 19.53 8.67 -19.94
C PRO A 50 18.10 8.29 -19.57
N ARG A 51 17.90 7.86 -18.32
CA ARG A 51 16.60 7.52 -17.76
C ARG A 51 16.33 8.37 -16.54
N ALA A 52 15.12 8.90 -16.43
CA ALA A 52 14.60 9.53 -15.22
C ALA A 52 13.44 8.69 -14.70
N TYR A 53 13.35 8.57 -13.39
CA TYR A 53 12.34 7.76 -12.71
C TYR A 53 11.76 8.58 -11.56
N ASP A 54 10.51 8.98 -11.71
CA ASP A 54 9.78 9.75 -10.71
C ASP A 54 8.65 8.91 -10.13
N GLN A 55 8.78 8.52 -8.87
CA GLN A 55 7.69 7.87 -8.15
C GLN A 55 6.72 8.92 -7.60
N LYS A 56 5.45 8.83 -8.00
CA LYS A 56 4.37 9.67 -7.49
C LYS A 56 3.36 8.81 -6.76
N VAL A 57 3.07 9.17 -5.51
CA VAL A 57 2.05 8.54 -4.68
C VAL A 57 0.99 9.60 -4.40
N ASP A 58 -0.23 9.37 -4.87
CA ASP A 58 -1.36 10.28 -4.71
C ASP A 58 -1.91 10.25 -3.27
N TYR A 59 -2.02 9.05 -2.68
CA TYR A 59 -2.38 8.88 -1.28
C TYR A 59 -1.84 7.56 -0.72
N VAL A 60 -1.74 7.51 0.62
CA VAL A 60 -1.59 6.28 1.39
C VAL A 60 -2.67 6.29 2.48
N LEU A 61 -3.33 5.15 2.69
CA LEU A 61 -4.32 4.97 3.75
C LEU A 61 -3.95 3.72 4.55
N HIS A 62 -3.79 3.90 5.85
CA HIS A 62 -3.66 2.80 6.81
C HIS A 62 -4.89 2.81 7.73
N VAL A 63 -5.53 1.66 7.90
CA VAL A 63 -6.66 1.49 8.82
C VAL A 63 -6.39 0.25 9.67
N LYS A 64 -6.34 0.45 11.00
CA LYS A 64 -6.10 -0.61 11.96
C LYS A 64 -7.42 -1.32 12.33
N ASP A 65 -7.34 -2.62 12.60
CA ASP A 65 -8.44 -3.46 13.11
C ASP A 65 -9.69 -3.52 12.20
N GLN A 66 -9.55 -3.21 10.90
CA GLN A 66 -10.67 -3.25 9.94
C GLN A 66 -10.20 -3.78 8.58
N VAL A 67 -10.94 -4.74 8.04
CA VAL A 67 -10.82 -5.19 6.65
C VAL A 67 -11.82 -4.41 5.81
N LEU A 68 -11.35 -3.35 5.16
CA LEU A 68 -12.18 -2.57 4.25
C LEU A 68 -12.27 -3.23 2.88
N THR A 69 -13.41 -3.10 2.22
CA THR A 69 -13.57 -3.36 0.79
C THR A 69 -12.97 -2.21 -0.05
N PRO A 70 -12.63 -2.44 -1.33
CA PRO A 70 -12.19 -1.37 -2.23
C PRO A 70 -13.18 -0.19 -2.32
N ALA A 71 -14.49 -0.48 -2.32
CA ALA A 71 -15.53 0.55 -2.34
C ALA A 71 -15.52 1.42 -1.07
N GLN A 72 -15.32 0.83 0.10
CA GLN A 72 -15.21 1.57 1.37
C GLN A 72 -13.94 2.44 1.40
N VAL A 73 -12.81 1.94 0.89
CA VAL A 73 -11.59 2.74 0.74
C VAL A 73 -11.83 3.94 -0.18
N ALA A 74 -12.45 3.72 -1.35
CA ALA A 74 -12.76 4.79 -2.28
C ALA A 74 -13.66 5.88 -1.65
N ALA A 75 -14.69 5.47 -0.90
CA ALA A 75 -15.55 6.39 -0.17
C ALA A 75 -14.77 7.21 0.89
N LYS A 76 -13.86 6.57 1.63
CA LYS A 76 -13.05 7.23 2.67
C LYS A 76 -12.10 8.27 2.05
N ILE A 77 -11.44 7.94 0.94
CA ILE A 77 -10.58 8.88 0.21
C ILE A 77 -11.39 10.05 -0.36
N ALA A 78 -12.58 9.80 -0.91
CA ALA A 78 -13.46 10.85 -1.39
C ALA A 78 -13.89 11.81 -0.27
N ALA A 79 -14.17 11.28 0.92
CA ALA A 79 -14.48 12.10 2.10
C ALA A 79 -13.29 12.98 2.51
N TYR A 80 -12.08 12.42 2.61
CA TYR A 80 -10.88 13.20 2.92
C TYR A 80 -10.61 14.32 1.91
N ARG A 81 -10.77 14.03 0.62
CA ARG A 81 -10.62 15.05 -0.43
C ARG A 81 -11.65 16.16 -0.32
N THR A 82 -12.92 15.81 -0.06
CA THR A 82 -14.00 16.78 0.13
C THR A 82 -13.73 17.67 1.35
N ALA A 83 -13.18 17.11 2.41
CA ALA A 83 -12.79 17.84 3.62
C ALA A 83 -11.48 18.65 3.46
N GLY A 84 -10.76 18.50 2.34
CA GLY A 84 -9.45 19.13 2.13
C GLY A 84 -8.34 18.56 3.02
N THR A 85 -8.51 17.35 3.56
CA THR A 85 -7.51 16.69 4.39
C THR A 85 -6.34 16.22 3.53
N THR A 86 -5.17 16.83 3.72
CA THR A 86 -3.93 16.46 3.02
C THR A 86 -3.03 15.53 3.83
N PHE A 87 -3.20 15.49 5.15
CA PHE A 87 -2.46 14.64 6.07
C PHE A 87 -3.27 14.38 7.34
N GLU A 88 -3.28 13.12 7.77
CA GLU A 88 -3.80 12.69 9.07
C GLU A 88 -2.93 11.52 9.54
N ASP A 89 -2.40 11.62 10.76
CA ASP A 89 -1.65 10.53 11.37
C ASP A 89 -2.40 10.03 12.60
N THR A 90 -2.85 8.78 12.52
CA THR A 90 -3.50 8.06 13.62
C THR A 90 -2.67 6.87 14.08
N VAL A 91 -1.43 6.73 13.61
CA VAL A 91 -0.53 5.65 14.01
C VAL A 91 -0.03 5.97 15.43
N PRO A 92 -0.22 5.07 16.40
CA PRO A 92 0.30 5.31 17.75
C PRO A 92 1.82 5.53 17.70
N ALA A 93 2.30 6.53 18.44
CA ALA A 93 3.73 6.64 18.71
C ALA A 93 4.19 5.33 19.39
N GLY A 94 5.27 4.73 18.89
CA GLY A 94 5.80 3.48 19.45
C GLY A 94 6.10 3.64 20.95
N GLN A 95 5.79 2.60 21.73
CA GLN A 95 6.26 2.49 23.13
C GLN A 95 7.75 2.16 23.16
#